data_AF-A0A3L6TAD3-F1
#
_entry.id   AF-A0A3L6TAD3-F1
#
_cell.length_a   1.000
_cell.length_b   1.000
_cell.length_c   1.000
_cell.angle_alpha   90.00
_cell.angle_beta   90.00
_cell.angle_gamma   90.00
#
_symmetry.space_group_name_H-M   'P 1'
#
loop_
_entity.id
_entity.type
_entity.pdbx_description
1 polymer ?
#
loop_
_entity_poly.entity_id
_entity_poly.type
_entity_poly.pdbx_seq_one_letter_code
_entity_poly.pdbx_strand_id
1 'polypeptide(L)'
;MVGGAAFSLRQGAKYPEAVFKDSNKKWAEEWFVVAYPAPGLPPRTGLPPILNARSEEKPTEEEMVEVEVLLFELQKLKADKLTGVVVALSFAKRVTQPIQEHVHPCYEYSGHDDPIHGQNHKVYHSEAYRRVMLIVSGEVRDKGCPKAHCLK
;
A
#
# COMPACT_ATOMS: atom_id res chain seq x y z
N MET A 1 -5.47 -2.39 -10.84
CA MET A 1 -4.63 -2.94 -9.75
C MET A 1 -4.31 -4.37 -10.11
N VAL A 2 -3.04 -4.68 -10.31
CA VAL A 2 -2.54 -6.02 -10.61
C VAL A 2 -1.94 -6.56 -9.31
N GLY A 3 -2.45 -7.69 -8.83
CA GLY A 3 -2.00 -8.32 -7.58
C GLY A 3 -2.79 -7.88 -6.33
N GLY A 4 -2.78 -8.75 -5.31
CA GLY A 4 -3.34 -8.47 -3.99
C GLY A 4 -2.43 -7.60 -3.13
N ALA A 5 -3.02 -6.82 -2.22
CA ALA A 5 -2.28 -6.03 -1.23
C ALA A 5 -2.69 -6.46 0.18
N ALA A 6 -1.72 -6.53 1.09
CA ALA A 6 -1.93 -6.82 2.51
C ALA A 6 -1.18 -5.79 3.37
N PHE A 7 -1.76 -5.45 4.52
CA PHE A 7 -1.08 -4.64 5.54
C PHE A 7 -0.34 -5.57 6.50
N SER A 8 0.91 -5.21 6.83
CA SER A 8 1.68 -5.89 7.87
C SER A 8 2.10 -4.87 8.92
N LEU A 9 1.86 -5.19 10.20
CA LEU A 9 2.22 -4.35 11.33
C LEU A 9 3.65 -4.71 11.77
N ARG A 10 4.51 -3.71 11.97
CA ARG A 10 5.85 -3.96 12.52
C ARG A 10 5.77 -4.21 14.03
N GLN A 11 6.54 -5.15 14.54
CA GLN A 11 6.64 -5.37 15.98
C GLN A 11 7.24 -4.12 16.67
N GLY A 12 6.73 -3.78 17.85
CA GLY A 12 7.24 -2.66 18.67
C GLY A 12 6.68 -1.27 18.33
N ALA A 13 5.81 -1.14 17.32
CA ALA A 13 5.21 0.14 16.95
C ALA A 13 3.74 0.26 17.39
N LYS A 14 3.30 1.50 17.67
CA LYS A 14 1.91 1.82 18.03
C LYS A 14 1.11 2.15 16.77
N TYR A 15 0.19 1.28 16.40
CA TYR A 15 -0.68 1.48 15.23
C TYR A 15 -2.12 1.83 15.64
N PRO A 16 -2.92 2.42 14.72
CA PRO A 16 -4.36 2.41 14.84
C PRO A 16 -4.88 0.99 15.01
N GLU A 17 -5.99 0.84 15.74
CA GLU A 17 -6.59 -0.48 15.98
C GLU A 17 -6.99 -1.13 14.66
N ALA A 18 -6.53 -2.35 14.44
CA ALA A 18 -6.86 -3.11 13.25
C ALA A 18 -6.64 -4.61 13.50
N VAL A 19 -7.60 -5.42 13.06
CA VAL A 19 -7.44 -6.87 12.96
C VAL A 19 -7.27 -7.18 11.48
N PHE A 20 -6.03 -7.40 11.07
CA PHE A 20 -5.71 -7.91 9.74
C PHE A 20 -5.26 -9.37 9.88
N LYS A 21 -5.56 -10.21 8.89
CA LYS A 21 -4.89 -11.51 8.83
C LYS A 21 -3.41 -11.30 8.60
N ASP A 22 -2.60 -11.84 9.49
CA ASP A 22 -1.14 -11.83 9.47
C ASP A 22 -0.54 -12.90 8.55
N SER A 23 -1.36 -13.81 8.03
CA SER A 23 -0.92 -14.91 7.21
C SER A 23 -0.94 -14.56 5.73
N ASN A 24 0.25 -14.31 5.17
CA ASN A 24 0.47 -14.30 3.72
C ASN A 24 0.70 -15.71 3.16
N LYS A 25 0.36 -16.79 3.89
CA LYS A 25 0.56 -18.16 3.40
C LYS A 25 -0.25 -18.35 2.11
N LYS A 26 0.33 -19.06 1.13
CA LYS A 26 -0.22 -19.28 -0.22
C LYS A 26 -0.17 -18.08 -1.18
N TRP A 27 0.52 -16.99 -0.81
CA TRP A 27 0.70 -15.87 -1.73
C TRP A 27 1.25 -16.29 -3.09
N ALA A 28 2.19 -17.23 -3.13
CA ALA A 28 2.78 -17.74 -4.36
C ALA A 28 1.79 -18.50 -5.27
N GLU A 29 0.65 -18.96 -4.75
CA GLU A 29 -0.37 -19.70 -5.53
C GLU A 29 -1.24 -18.76 -6.40
N GLU A 30 -1.23 -17.45 -6.11
CA GLU A 30 -2.14 -16.45 -6.71
C GLU A 30 -1.38 -15.31 -7.42
N TRP A 31 -0.06 -15.43 -7.65
CA TRP A 31 0.69 -14.46 -8.45
C TRP A 31 0.62 -14.80 -9.94
N PHE A 32 0.33 -13.81 -10.77
CA PHE A 32 0.59 -13.88 -12.20
C PHE A 32 1.85 -13.07 -12.52
N VAL A 33 2.66 -13.63 -13.43
CA VAL A 33 3.82 -12.93 -13.99
C VAL A 33 3.32 -12.02 -15.10
N VAL A 34 3.51 -10.71 -14.96
CA VAL A 34 3.32 -9.76 -16.06
C VAL A 34 4.58 -9.77 -16.91
N ALA A 35 4.43 -9.90 -18.23
CA ALA A 35 5.54 -9.76 -19.16
C ALA A 35 6.17 -8.38 -18.96
N TYR A 36 7.49 -8.37 -18.80
CA TYR A 36 8.19 -7.15 -18.47
C TYR A 36 8.24 -6.20 -19.70
N PRO A 37 7.68 -4.97 -19.65
CA PRO A 37 7.71 -4.05 -20.77
C PRO A 37 9.11 -3.45 -20.95
N ALA A 38 9.66 -3.49 -22.16
CA ALA A 38 11.03 -3.00 -22.41
C ALA A 38 11.23 -1.53 -21.98
N PRO A 39 12.40 -1.17 -21.40
CA PRO A 39 13.61 -1.97 -21.22
C PRO A 39 13.64 -2.77 -19.90
N GLY A 40 14.02 -4.05 -19.99
CA GLY A 40 14.13 -5.07 -18.91
C GLY A 40 14.40 -4.57 -17.48
N LEU A 41 13.73 -5.10 -16.43
CA LEU A 41 14.27 -4.96 -15.07
C LEU A 41 15.64 -5.62 -15.13
N PRO A 42 16.66 -5.06 -14.45
CA PRO A 42 17.93 -5.74 -14.33
C PRO A 42 17.72 -7.14 -13.71
N PRO A 43 18.53 -8.13 -14.08
CA PRO A 43 18.48 -9.45 -13.45
C PRO A 43 18.49 -9.32 -11.93
N ARG A 44 17.65 -10.12 -11.25
CA ARG A 44 17.72 -10.21 -9.78
C ARG A 44 19.14 -10.58 -9.39
N THR A 45 19.79 -9.71 -8.65
CA THR A 45 21.19 -9.90 -8.23
C THR A 45 21.34 -11.03 -7.21
N GLY A 46 20.26 -11.40 -6.49
CA GLY A 46 20.29 -12.40 -5.43
C GLY A 46 21.09 -11.96 -4.18
N LEU A 47 21.70 -10.78 -4.24
CA LEU A 47 22.46 -10.19 -3.15
C LEU A 47 21.50 -9.57 -2.13
N PRO A 48 21.86 -9.58 -0.83
CA PRO A 48 21.11 -8.83 0.16
C PRO A 48 21.08 -7.34 -0.23
N PRO A 49 20.03 -6.59 0.18
CA PRO A 49 20.02 -5.15 0.03
C PRO A 49 21.30 -4.55 0.63
N ILE A 50 21.93 -3.66 -0.11
CA ILE A 50 23.09 -2.92 0.40
C ILE A 50 22.58 -2.01 1.51
N LEU A 51 23.15 -2.15 2.71
CA LEU A 51 22.78 -1.33 3.84
C LEU A 51 23.13 0.13 3.53
N ASN A 52 22.12 0.99 3.43
CA ASN A 52 22.31 2.42 3.24
C ASN A 52 22.37 3.08 4.63
N ALA A 53 23.40 3.88 4.91
CA ALA A 53 23.52 4.60 6.19
C ALA A 53 22.29 5.48 6.46
N ARG A 54 21.64 5.98 5.40
CA ARG A 54 20.38 6.74 5.49
C ARG A 54 19.20 5.92 6.03
N SER A 55 19.26 4.59 5.98
CA SER A 55 18.19 3.72 6.49
C SER A 55 18.11 3.68 8.02
N GLU A 56 19.21 3.99 8.71
CA GLU A 56 19.30 4.05 10.18
C GLU A 56 19.46 5.49 10.68
N GLU A 57 19.35 6.47 9.78
CA GLU A 57 19.44 7.88 10.10
C GLU A 57 18.24 8.27 10.97
N LYS A 58 18.55 8.89 12.11
CA LYS A 58 17.52 9.41 13.01
C LYS A 58 17.10 10.80 12.51
N PRO A 59 15.83 11.19 12.74
CA PRO A 59 15.40 12.54 12.42
C PRO A 59 16.28 13.56 13.16
N THR A 60 16.57 14.69 12.51
CA THR A 60 17.24 15.82 13.18
C THR A 60 16.33 16.45 14.24
N GLU A 61 16.87 17.34 15.08
CA GLU A 61 16.06 18.05 16.08
C GLU A 61 14.95 18.89 15.42
N GLU A 62 15.21 19.45 14.23
CA GLU A 62 14.22 20.19 13.46
C GLU A 62 13.14 19.24 12.90
N GLU A 63 13.51 18.10 12.34
CA GLU A 63 12.57 17.09 11.83
C GLU A 63 11.75 16.46 12.97
N MET A 64 12.33 16.32 14.16
CA MET A 64 11.64 15.82 15.34
C MET A 64 10.46 16.71 15.73
N VAL A 65 10.53 18.03 15.52
CA VAL A 65 9.38 18.94 15.74
C VAL A 65 8.22 18.57 14.82
N GLU A 66 8.49 18.29 13.54
CA GLU A 66 7.46 17.86 12.59
C GLU A 66 6.88 16.49 12.98
N VAL A 67 7.74 15.56 13.41
CA VAL A 67 7.32 14.24 13.90
C VAL A 67 6.39 14.37 15.10
N GLU A 68 6.68 15.26 16.05
CA GLU A 68 5.83 15.50 17.22
C GLU A 68 4.45 16.05 16.84
N VAL A 69 4.40 16.98 15.88
CA VAL A 69 3.13 17.50 15.34
C VAL A 69 2.31 16.36 14.71
N LEU A 70 2.93 15.53 13.88
CA LEU A 70 2.27 14.38 13.26
C LEU A 70 1.76 13.37 14.30
N LEU A 71 2.54 13.10 15.35
CA LEU A 71 2.12 12.21 16.43
C LEU A 71 0.92 12.77 17.20
N PHE A 72 0.89 14.08 17.45
CA PHE A 72 -0.25 14.75 18.09
C PHE A 72 -1.52 14.67 17.24
N GLU A 73 -1.41 14.94 15.93
CA GLU A 73 -2.54 14.81 15.00
C GLU A 73 -3.05 13.37 14.93
N LEU A 74 -2.15 12.38 14.86
CA LEU A 74 -2.53 10.96 14.88
C LEU A 74 -3.27 10.57 16.16
N GLN A 75 -2.87 11.12 17.33
CA GLN A 75 -3.58 10.88 18.58
C GLN A 75 -4.99 11.46 18.55
N LYS A 76 -5.15 12.69 18.04
CA LYS A 76 -6.47 13.32 17.86
C LYS A 76 -7.35 12.49 16.93
N LEU A 77 -6.82 12.09 15.77
CA LEU A 77 -7.55 11.24 14.82
C LEU A 77 -7.93 9.89 15.43
N LYS A 78 -7.06 9.30 16.25
CA LYS A 78 -7.36 8.06 16.97
C LYS A 78 -8.48 8.25 17.99
N ALA A 79 -8.52 9.38 18.70
CA ALA A 79 -9.63 9.73 19.58
C ALA A 79 -10.94 9.88 18.78
N ASP A 80 -10.85 10.42 17.56
CA ASP A 80 -11.93 10.54 16.57
C ASP A 80 -12.20 9.23 15.79
N LYS A 81 -11.82 8.07 16.36
CA LYS A 81 -12.11 6.73 15.85
C LYS A 81 -11.42 6.37 14.52
N LEU A 82 -10.27 6.97 14.21
CA LEU A 82 -9.41 6.46 13.14
C LEU A 82 -8.91 5.05 13.49
N THR A 83 -9.32 4.07 12.68
CA THR A 83 -8.90 2.66 12.76
C THR A 83 -8.12 2.27 11.51
N GLY A 84 -7.39 1.15 11.55
CA GLY A 84 -6.71 0.65 10.36
C GLY A 84 -7.66 0.26 9.22
N VAL A 85 -8.92 -0.05 9.53
CA VAL A 85 -9.97 -0.26 8.51
C VAL A 85 -10.30 1.03 7.77
N VAL A 86 -10.37 2.16 8.48
CA VAL A 86 -10.58 3.48 7.86
C VAL A 86 -9.37 3.88 7.01
N VAL A 87 -8.16 3.56 7.48
CA VAL A 87 -6.93 3.73 6.68
C VAL A 87 -7.00 2.88 5.41
N ALA A 88 -7.35 1.59 5.51
CA ALA A 88 -7.51 0.70 4.37
C ALA A 88 -8.59 1.20 3.39
N LEU A 89 -9.69 1.77 3.89
CA LEU A 89 -10.73 2.39 3.07
C LEU A 89 -10.21 3.61 2.30
N SER A 90 -9.39 4.45 2.94
CA SER A 90 -8.73 5.58 2.27
C SER A 90 -7.87 5.09 1.10
N PHE A 91 -7.01 4.09 1.33
CA PHE A 91 -6.21 3.47 0.26
C PHE A 91 -7.08 2.86 -0.86
N ALA A 92 -8.13 2.13 -0.51
CA ALA A 92 -9.02 1.50 -1.47
C ALA A 92 -9.72 2.51 -2.39
N LYS A 93 -10.02 3.71 -1.86
CA LYS A 93 -10.64 4.83 -2.60
C LYS A 93 -9.67 5.59 -3.49
N ARG A 94 -8.40 5.74 -3.09
CA ARG A 94 -7.40 6.50 -3.86
C ARG A 94 -6.92 5.78 -5.13
N VAL A 95 -7.11 4.45 -5.22
CA VAL A 95 -6.72 3.58 -6.37
C VAL A 95 -5.24 3.69 -6.78
N THR A 96 -4.41 4.38 -5.98
CA THR A 96 -2.98 4.49 -6.15
C THR A 96 -2.34 3.11 -6.18
N GLN A 97 -1.55 2.80 -7.22
CA GLN A 97 -0.73 1.59 -7.19
C GLN A 97 0.49 1.85 -6.30
N PRO A 98 0.75 1.03 -5.28
CA PRO A 98 1.93 1.19 -4.41
C PRO A 98 3.27 1.08 -5.15
N ILE A 99 3.27 0.39 -6.31
CA ILE A 99 4.48 0.09 -7.09
C ILE A 99 4.68 1.11 -8.23
N GLN A 100 3.68 1.94 -8.55
CA GLN A 100 3.86 2.99 -9.55
C GLN A 100 4.77 4.10 -9.00
N GLU A 101 5.56 4.70 -9.88
CA GLU A 101 6.28 5.94 -9.55
C GLU A 101 5.27 7.03 -9.20
N HIS A 102 5.44 7.67 -8.05
CA HIS A 102 4.57 8.74 -7.59
C HIS A 102 5.21 10.08 -7.91
N VAL A 103 4.44 10.99 -8.51
CA VAL A 103 4.92 12.34 -8.85
C VAL A 103 5.03 13.26 -7.64
N HIS A 104 4.38 12.90 -6.53
CA HIS A 104 4.52 13.52 -5.22
C HIS A 104 4.27 12.49 -4.11
N PRO A 105 4.63 12.77 -2.85
CA PRO A 105 4.32 11.87 -1.74
C PRO A 105 2.81 11.59 -1.61
N CYS A 106 2.45 10.37 -1.22
CA CYS A 106 1.06 9.95 -1.06
C CYS A 106 0.25 10.79 -0.05
N TYR A 107 0.91 11.48 0.88
CA TYR A 107 0.23 12.35 1.84
C TYR A 107 -0.26 13.66 1.21
N GLU A 108 0.32 14.08 0.07
CA GLU A 108 -0.09 15.27 -0.69
C GLU A 108 -1.23 14.97 -1.68
N TYR A 109 -2.03 13.94 -1.39
CA TYR A 109 -3.12 13.53 -2.26
C TYR A 109 -4.14 14.65 -2.47
N SER A 110 -4.29 15.07 -3.72
CA SER A 110 -5.09 16.21 -4.17
C SER A 110 -6.53 15.85 -4.57
N GLY A 111 -6.91 14.58 -4.44
CA GLY A 111 -8.29 14.12 -4.68
C GLY A 111 -8.47 13.40 -6.01
N HIS A 112 -9.62 13.61 -6.64
CA HIS A 112 -10.00 12.87 -7.85
C HIS A 112 -9.04 13.12 -9.02
N ASP A 113 -8.58 14.36 -9.18
CA ASP A 113 -7.75 14.79 -10.30
C ASP A 113 -6.24 14.60 -10.02
N ASP A 114 -5.93 13.83 -8.98
CA ASP A 114 -4.57 13.57 -8.56
C ASP A 114 -3.81 12.74 -9.62
N PRO A 115 -2.62 13.16 -10.04
CA PRO A 115 -1.84 12.47 -11.07
C PRO A 115 -1.39 11.05 -10.66
N ILE A 116 -1.39 10.72 -9.37
CA ILE A 116 -1.08 9.38 -8.86
C ILE A 116 -2.27 8.42 -9.03
N HIS A 117 -3.45 8.92 -9.43
CA HIS A 117 -4.64 8.12 -9.64
C HIS A 117 -4.49 7.19 -10.87
N GLY A 118 -4.18 5.92 -10.63
CA GLY A 118 -3.82 4.98 -11.70
C GLY A 118 -4.96 4.62 -12.68
N GLN A 119 -6.21 4.99 -12.39
CA GLN A 119 -7.39 4.76 -13.26
C GLN A 119 -8.43 5.86 -13.06
N ASN A 120 -8.84 6.57 -14.12
CA ASN A 120 -9.87 7.62 -14.05
C ASN A 120 -11.31 7.06 -13.94
N HIS A 121 -11.56 6.15 -13.00
CA HIS A 121 -12.92 5.69 -12.68
C HIS A 121 -13.30 5.97 -11.24
N LYS A 122 -14.56 6.33 -11.05
CA LYS A 122 -15.13 6.57 -9.73
C LYS A 122 -15.22 5.26 -8.95
N VAL A 123 -14.57 5.20 -7.79
CA VAL A 123 -14.72 4.08 -6.86
C VAL A 123 -16.06 4.18 -6.14
N TYR A 124 -16.99 3.29 -6.48
CA TYR A 124 -18.28 3.21 -5.79
C TYR A 124 -18.11 2.64 -4.37
N HIS A 125 -19.04 2.98 -3.48
CA HIS A 125 -19.05 2.49 -2.10
C HIS A 125 -18.98 0.95 -2.00
N SER A 126 -19.71 0.24 -2.88
CA SER A 126 -19.71 -1.22 -2.95
C SER A 126 -18.34 -1.79 -3.33
N GLU A 127 -17.65 -1.13 -4.26
CA GLU A 127 -16.30 -1.53 -4.67
C GLU A 127 -15.28 -1.29 -3.55
N ALA A 128 -15.31 -0.11 -2.92
CA ALA A 128 -14.43 0.21 -1.80
C ALA A 128 -14.66 -0.77 -0.64
N TYR A 129 -15.93 -1.05 -0.31
CA TYR A 129 -16.29 -2.04 0.70
C TYR A 129 -15.74 -3.43 0.36
N ARG A 130 -15.93 -3.91 -0.88
CA ARG A 130 -15.39 -5.20 -1.33
C ARG A 130 -13.86 -5.26 -1.20
N ARG A 131 -13.15 -4.20 -1.59
CA ARG A 131 -11.68 -4.10 -1.47
C ARG A 131 -11.23 -4.15 -0.01
N VAL A 132 -11.87 -3.38 0.87
CA VAL A 132 -11.57 -3.38 2.32
C VAL A 132 -11.84 -4.75 2.93
N MET A 133 -12.95 -5.39 2.56
CA MET A 133 -13.26 -6.74 3.04
C MET A 133 -12.21 -7.76 2.62
N LEU A 134 -11.68 -7.68 1.40
CA LEU A 134 -10.58 -8.57 0.97
C LEU A 134 -9.31 -8.34 1.82
N ILE A 135 -8.96 -7.08 2.09
CA ILE A 135 -7.80 -6.71 2.92
C ILE A 135 -7.96 -7.23 4.36
N VAL A 136 -9.12 -6.98 4.97
CA VAL A 136 -9.39 -7.35 6.38
C VAL A 136 -9.53 -8.86 6.53
N SER A 137 -10.24 -9.52 5.59
CA SER A 137 -10.44 -10.97 5.62
C SER A 137 -9.21 -11.76 5.19
N GLY A 138 -8.18 -11.13 4.62
CA GLY A 138 -7.03 -11.80 4.03
C GLY A 138 -7.39 -12.82 2.94
N GLU A 139 -8.59 -12.73 2.37
CA GLU A 139 -8.97 -13.55 1.22
C GLU A 139 -8.33 -12.96 -0.03
N VAL A 140 -7.21 -13.55 -0.46
CA VAL A 140 -6.69 -13.31 -1.81
C VAL A 140 -7.58 -14.09 -2.77
N ARG A 141 -8.31 -13.38 -3.63
CA ARG A 141 -9.11 -13.97 -4.71
C ARG A 141 -8.69 -13.32 -6.00
N ASP A 142 -7.66 -13.84 -6.66
CA ASP A 142 -7.23 -13.33 -7.97
C ASP A 142 -8.01 -13.98 -9.13
N LYS A 143 -9.29 -14.32 -8.90
CA LYS A 143 -10.13 -15.05 -9.87
C LYS A 143 -10.55 -14.22 -11.10
N GLY A 144 -10.18 -12.94 -11.16
CA GLY A 144 -10.64 -12.00 -12.18
C GLY A 144 -9.55 -11.18 -12.86
N CYS A 145 -8.27 -11.34 -12.51
CA CYS A 145 -7.22 -10.73 -13.32
C CYS A 145 -7.18 -11.45 -14.68
N PRO A 146 -7.06 -10.71 -15.80
CA PRO A 146 -6.83 -11.33 -17.09
C PRO A 146 -5.63 -12.26 -16.97
N LYS A 147 -5.78 -13.54 -17.30
CA LYS A 147 -4.62 -14.41 -17.53
C LYS A 147 -3.73 -13.65 -18.50
N ALA A 148 -2.49 -13.37 -18.11
CA ALA A 148 -1.52 -12.77 -19.01
C ALA A 148 -1.53 -13.60 -20.29
N HIS A 149 -1.99 -13.01 -21.40
CA HIS A 149 -1.84 -13.63 -22.70
C HIS A 149 -0.33 -13.64 -22.95
N CYS A 150 0.30 -14.80 -22.73
CA CYS A 150 1.63 -15.04 -23.25
C CYS A 150 1.50 -14.97 -24.78
N LEU A 151 1.95 -13.85 -25.36
CA LEU A 151 2.23 -13.80 -26.79
C LEU A 151 3.33 -14.84 -27.04
N LYS A 152 3.00 -15.84 -27.86
CA LYS A 152 3.93 -16.88 -28.31
C LYS A 152 5.03 -16.29 -29.17
#